data_AF-A0A7W2KFD2-F1
#
_entry.id   AF-A0A7W2KFD2-F1
#
_cell.length_a   1.000
_cell.length_b   1.000
_cell.length_c   1.000
_cell.angle_alpha   90.00
_cell.angle_beta   90.00
_cell.angle_gamma   90.00
#
_symmetry.space_group_name_H-M   'P 1'
#
loop_
_entity.id
_entity.type
_entity.pdbx_description
1 polymer ?
#
loop_
_entity_poly.entity_id
_entity_poly.type
_entity_poly.pdbx_seq_one_letter_code
_entity_poly.pdbx_strand_id
1 'polypeptide(L)'
;MDITDLPRDIEARWEWIKYQLRVRGCSPAELARQMGVTDRAIRAVKHAPYPRIEREIASRLGTTPQLLWPDRWDVSGKPNRQRPNRAEKNRLKRTLEDSGYAADPHCKTDLES
;
A
#
# COMPACT_ATOMS: atom_id res chain seq x y z
N MET A 1 -19.79 -19.37 7.11
CA MET A 1 -19.60 -18.94 5.72
C MET A 1 -18.20 -19.32 5.32
N ASP A 2 -18.12 -20.24 4.38
CA ASP A 2 -16.85 -20.71 3.83
C ASP A 2 -16.30 -19.71 2.82
N ILE A 3 -14.98 -19.71 2.66
CA ILE A 3 -14.23 -18.82 1.75
C ILE A 3 -14.67 -19.00 0.28
N THR A 4 -15.32 -20.12 -0.04
CA THR A 4 -15.88 -20.44 -1.35
C THR A 4 -17.02 -19.50 -1.77
N ASP A 5 -17.65 -18.79 -0.83
CA ASP A 5 -18.75 -17.86 -1.10
C ASP A 5 -18.26 -16.41 -1.28
N LEU A 6 -16.97 -16.23 -1.62
CA LEU A 6 -16.37 -14.91 -1.78
C LEU A 6 -17.03 -14.16 -2.94
N PRO A 7 -17.65 -12.99 -2.68
CA PRO A 7 -18.25 -12.21 -3.75
C PRO A 7 -17.20 -11.82 -4.80
N ARG A 8 -17.58 -11.85 -6.08
CA ARG A 8 -16.72 -11.39 -7.19
C ARG A 8 -16.48 -9.88 -7.14
N ASP A 9 -17.48 -9.14 -6.69
CA ASP A 9 -17.42 -7.69 -6.54
C ASP A 9 -16.54 -7.25 -5.36
N ILE A 10 -15.80 -6.15 -5.53
CA ILE A 10 -14.81 -5.65 -4.57
C ILE A 10 -15.50 -5.09 -3.32
N GLU A 11 -16.62 -4.37 -3.48
CA GLU A 11 -17.39 -3.85 -2.33
C GLU A 11 -17.95 -5.00 -1.50
N ALA A 12 -18.65 -5.93 -2.15
CA ALA A 12 -19.24 -7.07 -1.47
C ALA A 12 -18.18 -7.94 -0.76
N ARG A 13 -17.01 -8.14 -1.39
CA ARG A 13 -15.88 -8.83 -0.76
C ARG A 13 -15.36 -8.11 0.46
N TRP A 14 -15.24 -6.77 0.40
CA TRP A 14 -14.78 -5.98 1.54
C TRP A 14 -15.79 -6.01 2.70
N GLU A 15 -17.08 -5.97 2.42
CA GLU A 15 -18.12 -6.19 3.43
C GLU A 15 -18.02 -7.57 4.07
N TRP A 16 -17.81 -8.62 3.26
CA TRP A 16 -17.60 -9.96 3.77
C TRP A 16 -16.38 -10.05 4.69
N ILE A 17 -15.24 -9.45 4.32
CA ILE A 17 -14.05 -9.41 5.17
C ILE A 17 -14.34 -8.70 6.50
N LYS A 18 -15.02 -7.55 6.46
CA LYS A 18 -15.42 -6.82 7.68
C LYS A 18 -16.36 -7.65 8.56
N TYR A 19 -17.30 -8.35 7.95
CA TYR A 19 -18.22 -9.24 8.65
C TYR A 19 -17.45 -10.37 9.34
N GLN A 20 -16.55 -11.06 8.63
CA GLN A 20 -15.74 -12.13 9.21
C GLN A 20 -14.86 -11.65 10.36
N LEU A 21 -14.24 -10.47 10.22
CA LEU A 21 -13.48 -9.84 11.30
C LEU A 21 -14.35 -9.60 12.54
N ARG A 22 -15.57 -9.06 12.35
CA ARG A 22 -16.55 -8.84 13.42
C ARG A 22 -17.00 -10.12 14.10
N VAL A 23 -17.28 -11.18 13.34
CA VAL A 23 -17.65 -12.50 13.87
C VAL A 23 -16.54 -13.06 14.77
N ARG A 24 -15.27 -12.78 14.44
CA ARG A 24 -14.10 -13.16 15.24
C ARG A 24 -13.75 -12.18 16.35
N GLY A 25 -14.60 -11.18 16.61
CA GLY A 25 -14.36 -10.16 17.64
C GLY A 25 -13.19 -9.21 17.33
N CYS A 26 -12.63 -9.24 16.12
CA CYS A 26 -11.55 -8.35 15.71
C CYS A 26 -12.14 -7.19 14.91
N SER A 27 -12.03 -5.96 15.41
CA SER A 27 -12.37 -4.78 14.60
C SER A 27 -11.18 -4.37 13.71
N PRO A 28 -11.40 -3.65 12.60
CA PRO A 28 -10.32 -3.06 11.81
C PRO A 28 -9.41 -2.17 12.67
N ALA A 29 -10.00 -1.39 13.58
CA ALA A 29 -9.25 -0.55 14.50
C ALA A 29 -8.36 -1.38 15.45
N GLU A 30 -8.88 -2.48 15.98
CA GLU A 30 -8.12 -3.37 16.87
C GLU A 30 -6.95 -4.04 16.13
N LEU A 31 -7.19 -4.46 14.89
CA LEU A 31 -6.14 -4.97 14.01
C LEU A 31 -5.05 -3.91 13.76
N ALA A 32 -5.46 -2.66 13.53
CA ALA A 32 -4.53 -1.54 13.33
C ALA A 32 -3.64 -1.33 14.56
N ARG A 33 -4.24 -1.35 15.76
CA ARG A 33 -3.53 -1.19 17.03
C ARG A 33 -2.51 -2.30 17.24
N GLN A 34 -2.88 -3.54 16.96
CA GLN A 34 -1.99 -4.70 17.15
C GLN A 34 -0.84 -4.70 16.14
N MET A 35 -1.04 -4.18 14.94
CA MET A 35 0.00 -4.04 13.92
C MET A 35 0.84 -2.76 14.04
N GLY A 36 0.40 -1.79 14.85
CA GLY A 36 0.97 -0.44 14.89
C GLY A 36 0.78 0.34 13.58
N VAL A 37 -0.34 0.13 12.88
CA VAL A 37 -0.70 0.88 11.66
C VAL A 37 -1.95 1.72 11.87
N THR A 38 -2.20 2.67 10.98
CA THR A 38 -3.41 3.50 11.04
C THR A 38 -4.62 2.74 10.49
N ASP A 39 -5.81 2.99 11.05
CA ASP A 39 -7.08 2.42 10.54
C ASP A 39 -7.30 2.76 9.06
N ARG A 40 -6.87 3.97 8.64
CA ARG A 40 -6.87 4.39 7.23
C ARG A 40 -6.05 3.46 6.34
N ALA A 41 -4.92 2.94 6.82
CA ALA A 41 -4.11 1.98 6.06
C ALA A 41 -4.85 0.65 5.85
N ILE A 42 -5.65 0.22 6.83
CA ILE A 42 -6.48 -0.99 6.71
C ILE A 42 -7.60 -0.78 5.70
N ARG A 43 -8.31 0.35 5.76
CA ARG A 43 -9.35 0.68 4.77
C ARG A 43 -8.78 0.82 3.35
N ALA A 44 -7.54 1.29 3.22
CA ALA A 44 -6.88 1.44 1.93
C ALA A 44 -6.60 0.11 1.23
N VAL A 45 -6.55 -1.02 1.95
CA VAL A 45 -6.36 -2.39 1.40
C VAL A 45 -7.40 -2.71 0.33
N LYS A 46 -8.63 -2.17 0.46
CA LYS A 46 -9.69 -2.34 -0.54
C LYS A 46 -9.25 -1.89 -1.93
N HIS A 47 -8.54 -0.76 -2.02
CA HIS A 47 -8.21 -0.12 -3.29
C HIS A 47 -6.77 -0.40 -3.73
N ALA A 48 -5.83 -0.46 -2.79
CA ALA A 48 -4.41 -0.58 -3.07
C ALA A 48 -3.79 -1.84 -2.46
N PRO A 49 -2.80 -2.46 -3.13
CA PRO A 49 -2.15 -3.67 -2.63
C PRO A 49 -1.27 -3.35 -1.41
N TYR A 50 -1.62 -3.93 -0.26
CA TYR A 50 -0.90 -3.78 1.01
C TYR A 50 -0.53 -5.15 1.59
N PRO A 51 0.55 -5.77 1.09
CA PRO A 51 0.84 -7.17 1.40
C PRO A 51 1.02 -7.47 2.89
N ARG A 52 1.52 -6.49 3.66
CA ARG A 52 1.70 -6.62 5.10
C ARG A 52 0.36 -6.72 5.84
N ILE A 53 -0.63 -5.91 5.45
CA ILE A 53 -1.94 -5.89 6.10
C ILE A 53 -2.80 -7.05 5.60
N GLU A 54 -2.74 -7.36 4.30
CA GLU A 54 -3.45 -8.49 3.69
C GLU A 54 -3.08 -9.82 4.34
N ARG A 55 -1.79 -10.07 4.62
CA ARG A 55 -1.34 -11.25 5.36
C ARG A 55 -1.92 -11.33 6.77
N GLU A 56 -1.98 -10.21 7.47
CA GLU A 56 -2.49 -10.16 8.84
C GLU A 56 -4.00 -10.38 8.88
N ILE A 57 -4.74 -9.78 7.95
CA ILE A 57 -6.18 -10.08 7.76
C ILE A 57 -6.36 -11.58 7.47
N ALA A 58 -5.58 -12.13 6.55
CA ALA A 58 -5.66 -13.55 6.20
C ALA A 58 -5.34 -14.45 7.41
N SER A 59 -4.30 -14.15 8.16
CA SER A 59 -3.92 -14.84 9.41
C SER A 59 -5.07 -14.81 10.43
N ARG A 60 -5.71 -13.65 10.62
CA ARG A 60 -6.89 -13.51 11.49
C ARG A 60 -8.10 -14.29 11.03
N LEU A 61 -8.25 -14.43 9.72
CA LEU A 61 -9.26 -15.23 9.08
C LEU A 61 -8.86 -16.72 8.96
N GLY A 62 -7.66 -17.11 9.39
CA GLY A 62 -7.17 -18.48 9.25
C GLY A 62 -7.08 -18.94 7.79
N THR A 63 -6.86 -18.00 6.87
CA THR A 63 -6.81 -18.23 5.43
C THR A 63 -5.52 -17.66 4.84
N THR A 64 -5.34 -17.81 3.53
CA THR A 64 -4.22 -17.23 2.80
C THR A 64 -4.66 -15.96 2.06
N PRO A 65 -3.76 -14.97 1.90
CA PRO A 65 -4.08 -13.76 1.14
C PRO A 65 -4.34 -14.05 -0.35
N GLN A 66 -3.86 -15.17 -0.86
CA GLN A 66 -4.12 -15.64 -2.23
C GLN A 66 -5.59 -15.98 -2.46
N LEU A 67 -6.24 -16.56 -1.46
CA LEU A 67 -7.68 -16.89 -1.55
C LEU A 67 -8.55 -15.65 -1.50
N LEU A 68 -8.16 -14.65 -0.71
CA LEU A 68 -8.91 -13.40 -0.57
C LEU A 68 -8.69 -12.46 -1.76
N TRP A 69 -7.47 -12.43 -2.30
CA TRP A 69 -7.08 -11.55 -3.42
C TRP A 69 -6.30 -12.31 -4.49
N PRO A 70 -6.96 -13.22 -5.23
CA PRO A 70 -6.31 -13.99 -6.29
C PRO A 70 -5.74 -13.10 -7.41
N ASP A 71 -6.33 -11.93 -7.63
CA ASP A 71 -5.87 -10.95 -8.62
C ASP A 71 -4.55 -10.24 -8.23
N ARG A 72 -4.24 -10.18 -6.92
CA ARG A 72 -3.08 -9.42 -6.40
C ARG A 72 -1.92 -10.31 -5.95
N TRP A 73 -2.19 -11.58 -5.67
CA TRP A 73 -1.21 -12.54 -5.17
C TRP A 73 -1.00 -13.66 -6.17
N ASP A 74 0.26 -13.94 -6.46
CA ASP A 74 0.62 -15.11 -7.24
C ASP A 74 0.42 -16.39 -6.40
N VAL A 75 0.21 -17.53 -7.08
CA VAL A 75 0.12 -18.86 -6.45
C VAL A 75 1.35 -19.16 -5.59
N SER A 76 2.50 -18.60 -5.99
CA SER A 76 3.77 -18.64 -5.26
C SER A 76 3.79 -17.86 -3.94
N GLY A 77 2.73 -17.12 -3.60
CA GLY A 77 2.67 -16.30 -2.37
C GLY A 77 3.48 -15.01 -2.46
N LYS A 78 3.86 -14.60 -3.68
CA LYS A 78 4.54 -13.33 -3.91
C LYS A 78 3.48 -12.25 -4.21
N PRO A 79 3.51 -11.12 -3.49
CA PRO A 79 2.61 -10.02 -3.81
C PRO A 79 3.03 -9.40 -5.15
N ASN A 80 2.08 -9.18 -6.06
CA ASN A 80 2.32 -8.51 -7.34
C ASN A 80 2.45 -6.98 -7.14
N ARG A 81 3.34 -6.58 -6.22
CA ARG A 81 3.61 -5.17 -5.92
C ARG A 81 4.70 -4.69 -6.85
N GLN A 82 4.32 -4.07 -7.96
CA GLN A 82 5.23 -3.22 -8.72
C GLN A 82 5.59 -2.01 -7.84
N ARG A 83 6.63 -2.12 -7.00
CA ARG A 83 7.33 -0.93 -6.52
C ARG A 83 8.23 -0.50 -7.67
N PRO A 84 7.95 0.62 -8.38
CA PRO A 84 9.01 1.21 -9.19
C PRO A 84 10.19 1.47 -8.24
N ASN A 85 11.35 0.96 -8.60
CA ASN A 85 12.53 1.02 -7.76
C ASN A 85 12.78 2.50 -7.41
N ARG A 86 12.70 2.84 -6.10
CA ARG A 86 12.85 4.23 -5.63
C ARG A 86 14.17 4.85 -6.12
N ALA A 87 15.19 4.01 -6.26
CA ALA A 87 16.50 4.39 -6.79
C ALA A 87 16.44 4.86 -8.26
N GLU A 88 15.63 4.21 -9.11
CA GLU A 88 15.49 4.59 -10.52
C GLU A 88 14.68 5.87 -10.70
N LYS A 89 13.59 6.04 -9.92
CA LYS A 89 12.83 7.31 -9.92
C LYS A 89 13.69 8.49 -9.45
N ASN A 90 14.59 8.29 -8.48
CA ASN A 90 15.51 9.36 -8.07
C ASN A 90 16.57 9.69 -9.13
N ARG A 91 17.07 8.69 -9.87
CA ARG A 91 18.02 8.91 -10.97
C ARG A 91 17.39 9.74 -12.09
N LEU A 92 16.15 9.41 -12.47
CA LEU A 92 15.41 10.13 -13.52
C LEU A 92 15.09 11.59 -13.14
N LYS A 93 14.80 11.85 -11.85
CA LYS A 93 14.56 13.23 -11.38
C LYS A 93 15.81 14.12 -11.50
N ARG A 94 16.98 13.60 -11.10
CA ARG A 94 18.24 14.34 -11.19
C ARG A 94 18.62 14.73 -12.62
N THR A 95 18.34 13.88 -13.61
CA THR A 95 18.67 14.17 -15.01
C THR A 95 17.73 15.19 -15.66
N LEU A 96 16.51 15.38 -15.13
CA LEU A 96 15.56 16.37 -15.65
C LEU A 96 15.78 17.78 -15.05
N GLU A 97 16.34 17.88 -13.84
CA GLU A 97 16.60 19.17 -13.18
C GLU A 97 17.93 19.82 -13.61
N ASP A 98 18.83 19.05 -14.25
CA ASP A 98 20.11 19.55 -14.77
C ASP A 98 19.98 20.39 -16.06
N SER A 99 18.78 20.42 -16.68
CA SER A 99 18.52 21.14 -17.93
C SER A 99 18.05 22.59 -17.75
N GLY A 100 17.96 23.13 -16.52
CA GLY A 100 17.16 24.34 -16.27
C GLY A 100 17.67 25.39 -15.30
N TYR A 101 18.86 25.26 -14.72
CA TYR A 101 19.44 26.33 -13.88
C TYR A 101 20.55 27.06 -14.62
N ALA A 102 20.17 28.10 -15.38
CA ALA A 102 21.08 29.21 -15.65
C ALA A 102 21.36 29.90 -14.31
N ALA A 103 22.56 29.70 -13.75
CA ALA A 103 23.00 30.45 -12.59
C ALA A 103 23.18 31.91 -13.01
N ASP A 104 22.24 32.79 -12.67
CA ASP A 104 22.46 34.24 -12.66
C ASP A 104 23.59 34.56 -11.67
N PRO A 105 24.76 35.06 -12.11
CA PRO A 105 25.81 35.44 -11.19
C PRO A 105 25.43 36.78 -10.53
N HIS A 106 24.81 36.71 -9.36
CA HIS A 106 24.70 37.87 -8.47
C HIS A 106 26.06 38.16 -7.82
N CYS A 107 26.97 38.79 -8.59
CA CYS A 107 28.12 39.48 -8.01
C CYS A 107 27.69 40.88 -7.58
N LYS A 108 27.62 41.10 -6.27
CA LYS A 108 27.64 42.45 -5.68
C LYS A 108 28.99 43.09 -6.03
N THR A 109 28.98 44.16 -6.83
CA THR A 109 30.13 45.05 -6.94
C THR A 109 30.15 45.96 -5.73
N ASP A 110 30.96 45.59 -4.75
CA ASP A 110 31.52 46.49 -3.75
C ASP A 110 32.90 46.90 -4.27
N LEU A 111 33.06 48.14 -4.72
CA LEU A 111 34.36 48.82 -4.63
C LEU A 111 34.22 50.35 -4.77
N GLU A 112 34.65 50.97 -3.69
CA GLU A 112 34.86 52.37 -3.35
C GLU A 112 35.91 53.08 -4.24
N SER A 113 35.63 54.32 -4.68
CA SER A 113 36.53 55.50 -4.71
C SER A 113 35.85 56.72 -5.32
#